data_AF-A0A3M0KZN0-F1
#
_entry.id   AF-A0A3M0KZN0-F1
#
_cell.length_a   1.000
_cell.length_b   1.000
_cell.length_c   1.000
_cell.angle_alpha   90.00
_cell.angle_beta   90.00
_cell.angle_gamma   90.00
#
_symmetry.space_group_name_H-M   'P 1'
#
loop_
_entity.id
_entity.type
_entity.pdbx_description
1 polymer ?
#
loop_
_entity_poly.entity_id
_entity_poly.type
_entity_poly.pdbx_seq_one_letter_code
_entity_poly.pdbx_strand_id
1 'polypeptide(L)' 'MEPAALERFHSPGKGSGLRSRRRVRPGELLYRDVPFAYVLSEEQLGSVCERCLRRWQYRNTNSVKV' A
#
# COMPACT_ATOMS: atom_id res chain seq x y z
N MET A 1 -22.06 -7.41 -17.05
CA MET A 1 -20.91 -7.20 -16.14
C MET A 1 -21.47 -6.58 -14.88
N GLU A 2 -21.31 -7.23 -13.73
CA GLU A 2 -21.80 -6.67 -12.46
C GLU A 2 -21.13 -5.32 -12.18
N PRO A 3 -21.86 -4.33 -11.62
CA PRO A 3 -21.26 -3.06 -11.24
C PRO A 3 -20.14 -3.25 -10.23
N ALA A 4 -19.05 -2.47 -10.36
CA ALA A 4 -17.98 -2.46 -9.36
C ALA A 4 -18.55 -2.21 -7.96
N ALA A 5 -18.10 -2.98 -6.96
CA ALA A 5 -18.60 -2.90 -5.58
C ALA A 5 -18.32 -1.54 -4.90
N LEU A 6 -17.40 -0.76 -5.46
CA LEU A 6 -17.03 0.58 -5.03
C LEU A 6 -17.28 1.56 -6.18
N GLU A 7 -17.67 2.78 -5.83
CA GLU A 7 -17.86 3.88 -6.77
C GLU A 7 -17.21 5.16 -6.28
N ARG A 8 -16.77 5.99 -7.24
CA ARG A 8 -16.44 7.38 -6.98
C ARG A 8 -17.73 8.19 -6.84
N PHE A 9 -17.81 9.06 -5.84
CA PHE A 9 -18.95 9.95 -5.63
C PHE A 9 -18.49 11.35 -5.20
N HIS A 10 -19.37 12.35 -5.27
CA HIS A 10 -19.10 13.68 -4.72
C HIS A 10 -19.46 13.72 -3.23
N SER A 11 -18.45 13.90 -2.37
CA SER A 11 -18.61 14.04 -0.93
C SER A 11 -18.83 15.51 -0.55
N PRO A 12 -19.93 15.86 0.13
CA PRO A 12 -20.20 17.23 0.57
C PRO A 12 -19.04 17.82 1.38
N GLY A 13 -18.52 18.98 0.94
CA GLY A 13 -17.42 19.68 1.60
C GLY A 13 -16.04 19.02 1.51
N LYS A 14 -15.89 17.87 0.82
CA LYS A 14 -14.64 17.09 0.78
C LYS A 14 -14.17 16.72 -0.64
N GLY A 15 -14.89 17.14 -1.68
CA GLY A 15 -14.56 16.82 -3.07
C GLY A 15 -14.94 15.38 -3.44
N SER A 16 -14.04 14.63 -4.08
CA SER A 16 -14.33 13.25 -4.51
C SER A 16 -14.12 12.25 -3.37
N GLY A 17 -15.02 11.28 -3.24
CA GLY A 17 -14.92 10.18 -2.28
C GLY A 17 -15.12 8.82 -2.92
N LEU A 18 -14.85 7.76 -2.14
CA LEU A 18 -15.10 6.36 -2.49
C LEU A 18 -16.23 5.83 -1.62
N ARG A 19 -17.25 5.23 -2.23
CA ARG A 19 -18.44 4.69 -1.54
C ARG A 19 -18.67 3.24 -1.95
N SER A 20 -19.11 2.40 -1.01
CA SER A 20 -19.55 1.04 -1.34
C SER A 20 -20.99 1.02 -1.85
N ARG A 21 -21.23 0.20 -2.88
CA ARG A 21 -22.57 -0.05 -3.44
C ARG A 21 -23.28 -1.25 -2.80
N ARG A 22 -22.64 -1.89 -1.81
CA ARG A 22 -23.15 -3.07 -1.10
C ARG A 22 -22.75 -3.05 0.37
N ARG A 23 -23.27 -4.00 1.15
CA ARG A 23 -22.80 -4.22 2.52
C ARG A 23 -21.37 -4.76 2.50
N VAL A 24 -20.57 -4.29 3.44
CA VAL A 24 -19.17 -4.68 3.69
C VAL A 24 -19.09 -5.37 5.04
N ARG A 25 -18.28 -6.42 5.16
CA ARG A 25 -18.03 -7.13 6.44
C ARG A 25 -16.67 -6.73 7.05
N PRO A 26 -16.51 -6.83 8.38
CA PRO A 26 -15.20 -6.65 9.00
C PRO A 26 -14.16 -7.60 8.40
N GLY A 27 -12.98 -7.08 8.06
CA GLY A 27 -11.87 -7.83 7.45
C GLY A 27 -11.98 -8.06 5.94
N GLU A 28 -13.04 -7.57 5.29
CA GLU A 28 -13.23 -7.76 3.85
C GLU A 28 -12.27 -6.90 3.01
N LEU A 29 -11.61 -7.53 2.02
CA LEU A 29 -10.78 -6.81 1.05
C LEU A 29 -11.65 -6.04 0.05
N LEU A 30 -11.63 -4.71 0.14
CA LEU A 30 -12.42 -3.82 -0.72
C LEU A 30 -11.74 -3.48 -2.05
N TYR A 31 -10.44 -3.24 -2.01
CA TYR A 31 -9.64 -2.85 -3.16
C TYR A 31 -8.18 -3.23 -2.92
N ARG A 32 -7.44 -3.51 -3.99
CA ARG A 32 -5.99 -3.69 -3.98
C ARG A 32 -5.41 -3.05 -5.23
N ASP A 33 -4.22 -2.49 -5.09
CA ASP A 33 -3.48 -1.95 -6.22
C ASP A 33 -1.98 -2.06 -5.98
N VAL A 34 -1.21 -1.90 -7.04
CA VAL A 34 0.22 -1.62 -6.95
C VAL A 34 0.44 -0.10 -6.94
N PRO A 35 1.47 0.42 -6.26
CA PRO A 35 1.81 1.83 -6.36
C PRO A 35 2.08 2.18 -7.82
N PHE A 36 1.61 3.34 -8.27
CA PHE A 36 1.99 3.86 -9.60
C PHE A 36 3.50 4.09 -9.68
N ALA A 37 4.06 4.69 -8.64
CA ALA A 37 5.48 4.81 -8.36
C ALA A 37 5.67 4.91 -6.84
N TYR A 38 6.84 4.55 -6.33
CA TYR A 38 7.20 4.76 -4.92
C TYR A 38 8.72 4.86 -4.76
N VAL A 39 9.16 5.49 -3.67
CA VAL A 39 10.56 5.58 -3.23
C VAL A 39 10.63 5.33 -1.73
N LEU A 40 11.81 4.99 -1.21
CA LEU A 40 12.05 4.93 0.22
C LEU A 40 12.09 6.35 0.82
N SER A 41 11.68 6.47 2.09
CA SER A 41 12.03 7.65 2.88
C SER A 41 13.51 7.60 3.26
N GLU A 42 14.11 8.76 3.55
CA GLU A 42 15.53 8.85 3.89
C GLU A 42 15.89 7.99 5.11
N GLU A 43 15.00 7.92 6.10
CA GLU A 43 15.22 7.16 7.34
C GLU A 43 15.23 5.64 7.13
N GLN A 44 14.77 5.16 5.97
CA GLN A 44 14.71 3.72 5.67
C GLN A 44 15.83 3.24 4.75
N LEU A 45 16.63 4.15 4.17
CA LEU A 45 17.76 3.80 3.31
C LEU A 45 18.72 2.85 4.04
N GLY A 46 19.13 1.78 3.36
CA GLY A 46 20.02 0.74 3.90
C GLY A 46 19.38 -0.25 4.90
N SER A 47 18.14 -0.03 5.34
CA SER A 47 17.45 -0.91 6.30
C SER A 47 16.43 -1.87 5.67
N VAL A 48 15.94 -1.53 4.48
CA VAL A 48 14.98 -2.32 3.70
C VAL A 48 15.45 -2.43 2.25
N CYS A 49 14.97 -3.44 1.53
CA CYS A 49 15.17 -3.51 0.08
C CYS A 49 14.33 -2.44 -0.64
N GLU A 50 14.97 -1.58 -1.44
CA GLU A 50 14.32 -0.51 -2.21
C GLU A 50 13.21 -0.98 -3.16
N ARG A 51 13.26 -2.24 -3.62
CA ARG A 51 12.28 -2.81 -4.58
C ARG A 51 11.12 -3.56 -3.96
N CYS A 52 11.27 -4.12 -2.77
CA CYS A 52 10.20 -4.94 -2.17
C CYS A 52 9.79 -4.48 -0.78
N LEU A 53 10.44 -3.43 -0.26
CA LEU A 53 10.19 -2.83 1.06
C LEU A 53 10.31 -3.83 2.23
N ARG A 54 10.82 -5.04 1.98
CA ARG A 54 11.06 -6.03 3.02
C ARG A 54 12.28 -5.61 3.83
N ARG A 55 12.11 -5.62 5.15
CA ARG A 55 13.19 -5.40 6.11
C ARG A 55 14.31 -6.40 5.84
N TRP A 56 15.52 -5.88 5.72
CA TRP A 56 16.70 -6.72 5.66
C TRP A 56 16.89 -7.33 7.06
N GLN A 57 16.58 -8.61 7.22
CA GLN A 57 17.01 -9.36 8.39
C GLN A 57 18.45 -9.77 8.13
N TYR A 58 19.39 -9.17 8.87
CA TYR A 58 20.79 -9.55 8.82
C TYR A 58 20.90 -11.03 9.21
N ARG A 59 21.06 -11.93 8.22
CA ARG A 59 21.69 -13.23 8.45
C ARG A 59 23.16 -12.92 8.66
N ASN A 60 23.63 -13.05 9.90
CA ASN A 60 25.02 -12.91 10.26
C ASN A 60 25.83 -13.99 9.53
N THR A 61 26.40 -13.65 8.37
CA THR A 61 27.51 -14.38 7.77
C THR A 61 28.63 -13.38 7.57
N ASN A 62 29.33 -13.08 8.67
CA ASN A 62 30.65 -12.44 8.75
C ASN A 62 30.85 -11.12 7.98
N SER A 63 30.93 -10.04 8.74
CA SER A 63 31.98 -9.01 8.65
C SER A 63 32.67 -8.84 7.29
N VAL A 64 32.16 -7.94 6.46
CA VAL A 64 33.03 -7.12 5.60
C VAL A 64 32.59 -5.67 5.79
N LYS A 65 33.33 -4.96 6.67
CA LYS A 65 33.38 -3.51 6.64
C LYS A 65 34.40 -3.16 5.55
N VAL A 66 33.98 -2.41 4.55
CA VAL A 66 34.90 -1.66 3.66
C VAL A 66 35.22 -0.34 4.34
#